data_AF-A0A2A2J7X5-F1
#
_entry.id   AF-A0A2A2J7X5-F1
#
_cell.length_a   1.000
_cell.length_b   1.000
_cell.length_c   1.000
_cell.angle_alpha   90.00
_cell.angle_beta   90.00
_cell.angle_gamma   90.00
#
_symmetry.space_group_name_H-M   'P 1'
#
loop_
_entity.id
_entity.type
_entity.pdbx_description
1 polymer ?
#
loop_
_entity_poly.entity_id
_entity_poly.type
_entity_poly.pdbx_seq_one_letter_code
_entity_poly.pdbx_strand_id
1 'polypeptide(L)'
;MIERATCQRSQLIILLLVLFLPLTDQISPNDDICVSFKGIGGSNSITTPNFPEKYSPKVDCVRVIRAIEGHDVTLKFKDLFEIETSYDPNLDGRTVVSDCPNDFVEVRDGRYGFSPLLGRFCGKAIPTQELRATSGFMWVRFYSDEILQYKGFHAVYNMTPTDVKRVNMAEYLRKELTSLDGYINSEDILPFILFLNFSGPLDFVWRLSVPQDFRIAFYFQEFALYKPNDCEENFFEVYSGSTSHTPIKRQV
;
A
#
# COMPACT_ATOMS: atom_id res chain seq x y z
N MET A 1 -25.06 6.41 -23.09
CA MET A 1 -24.92 6.84 -21.68
C MET A 1 -23.93 5.91 -21.04
N ILE A 2 -22.74 6.42 -20.70
CA ILE A 2 -21.73 5.66 -19.95
C ILE A 2 -21.99 5.99 -18.49
N GLU A 3 -22.71 5.13 -17.79
CA GLU A 3 -22.81 5.24 -16.34
C GLU A 3 -21.46 4.92 -15.73
N ARG A 4 -20.91 5.88 -14.99
CA ARG A 4 -19.79 5.65 -14.08
C ARG A 4 -20.32 4.76 -12.96
N ALA A 5 -19.94 3.48 -12.98
CA ALA A 5 -20.22 2.59 -11.88
C ALA A 5 -19.42 3.04 -10.65
N THR A 6 -20.12 3.57 -9.66
CA THR A 6 -19.62 3.68 -8.28
C THR A 6 -19.41 2.26 -7.75
N CYS A 7 -18.15 1.87 -7.58
CA CYS A 7 -17.75 0.52 -7.19
C CYS A 7 -17.70 0.42 -5.65
N GLN A 8 -18.40 -0.55 -5.08
CA GLN A 8 -18.46 -0.84 -3.64
C GLN A 8 -18.10 -2.33 -3.49
N ARG A 9 -17.11 -2.68 -2.66
CA ARG A 9 -16.27 -3.89 -2.88
C ARG A 9 -16.21 -4.89 -1.74
N SER A 10 -16.24 -6.18 -2.12
CA SER A 10 -16.08 -7.35 -1.24
C SER A 10 -15.55 -8.60 -1.98
N GLN A 11 -14.71 -9.36 -1.26
CA GLN A 11 -14.31 -10.78 -1.39
C GLN A 11 -12.92 -11.13 -2.01
N LEU A 12 -12.12 -11.80 -1.18
CA LEU A 12 -10.92 -12.66 -1.38
C LEU A 12 -9.78 -12.21 -2.34
N ILE A 13 -8.63 -11.86 -1.76
CA ILE A 13 -7.37 -11.52 -2.45
C ILE A 13 -6.26 -12.49 -2.01
N ILE A 14 -5.56 -13.07 -2.99
CA ILE A 14 -4.64 -14.18 -2.81
C ILE A 14 -3.25 -13.76 -3.32
N LEU A 15 -2.23 -13.63 -2.45
CA LEU A 15 -0.98 -12.94 -2.79
C LEU A 15 0.31 -13.68 -2.39
N LEU A 16 1.35 -13.55 -3.22
CA LEU A 16 2.69 -14.10 -2.99
C LEU A 16 3.74 -12.97 -2.82
N LEU A 17 4.36 -12.90 -1.65
CA LEU A 17 5.50 -12.06 -1.33
C LEU A 17 6.78 -12.91 -1.34
N VAL A 18 7.77 -12.58 -2.17
CA VAL A 18 9.06 -13.30 -2.19
C VAL A 18 10.11 -12.50 -1.45
N LEU A 19 10.55 -12.98 -0.28
CA LEU A 19 11.71 -12.43 0.43
C LEU A 19 13.00 -13.16 0.04
N PHE A 20 14.09 -12.41 0.01
CA PHE A 20 15.43 -12.95 0.18
C PHE A 20 15.86 -12.67 1.63
N LEU A 21 16.54 -13.61 2.28
CA LEU A 21 17.22 -13.31 3.54
C LEU A 21 18.32 -12.29 3.23
N PRO A 22 18.29 -11.09 3.83
CA PRO A 22 19.32 -10.09 3.53
C PRO A 22 20.66 -10.57 4.10
N LEU A 23 21.74 -10.49 3.32
CA LEU A 23 22.98 -10.03 3.92
C LEU A 23 22.66 -8.64 4.47
N THR A 24 23.11 -8.36 5.69
CA THR A 24 23.00 -7.03 6.28
C THR A 24 23.71 -6.01 5.39
N ASP A 25 23.01 -5.47 4.41
CA ASP A 25 23.34 -4.18 3.83
C ASP A 25 22.93 -3.18 4.92
N GLN A 26 23.93 -2.79 5.71
CA GLN A 26 23.83 -1.69 6.65
C GLN A 26 23.68 -0.42 5.80
N ILE A 27 22.48 -0.16 5.27
CA ILE A 27 22.11 1.21 4.92
C ILE A 27 22.22 1.96 6.25
N SER A 28 23.23 2.83 6.33
CA SER A 28 23.40 3.77 7.41
C SER A 28 22.04 4.40 7.72
N PRO A 29 21.54 4.34 8.98
CA PRO A 29 20.29 5.00 9.35
C PRO A 29 20.26 6.50 9.02
N ASN A 30 21.43 7.10 8.75
CA ASN A 30 21.59 8.50 8.40
C ASN A 30 21.43 8.81 6.90
N ASP A 31 21.35 7.82 6.01
CA ASP A 31 21.23 8.02 4.54
C ASP A 31 19.84 7.66 3.98
N ASP A 32 18.91 7.23 4.82
CA ASP A 32 17.55 6.91 4.39
C ASP A 32 16.71 8.20 4.24
N ILE A 33 16.55 8.64 3.00
CA ILE A 33 15.73 9.81 2.63
C ILE A 33 14.28 9.71 3.12
N CYS A 34 13.78 8.50 3.40
CA CYS A 34 12.42 8.27 3.89
C CYS A 34 12.30 8.34 5.41
N VAL A 35 13.37 8.64 6.17
CA VAL A 35 13.33 8.67 7.64
C VAL A 35 12.26 9.63 8.16
N SER A 36 12.18 10.86 7.64
CA SER A 36 11.15 11.82 8.06
C SER A 36 9.73 11.34 7.69
N PHE A 37 9.59 10.70 6.53
CA PHE A 37 8.31 10.18 6.05
C PHE A 37 7.80 9.01 6.90
N LYS A 38 8.68 8.06 7.22
CA LYS A 38 8.39 6.89 8.09
C LYS A 38 7.99 7.32 9.50
N GLY A 39 8.39 8.53 9.90
CA GLY A 39 8.00 9.19 11.14
C GLY A 39 9.06 9.10 12.22
N ILE A 40 9.22 10.18 12.97
CA ILE A 40 9.97 10.20 14.23
C ILE A 40 8.97 9.88 15.33
N GLY A 41 9.24 8.84 16.13
CA GLY A 41 8.26 8.22 17.05
C GLY A 41 7.43 9.23 17.86
N GLY A 42 6.11 9.13 17.76
CA GLY A 42 5.14 9.94 18.54
C GLY A 42 4.46 11.08 17.77
N SER A 43 4.91 11.42 16.55
CA SER A 43 4.22 12.44 15.74
C SER A 43 3.09 11.84 14.89
N ASN A 44 1.88 12.39 15.06
CA ASN A 44 0.69 12.12 14.24
C ASN A 44 0.71 12.85 12.87
N SER A 45 1.88 13.36 12.47
CA SER A 45 2.08 14.08 11.22
C SER A 45 2.85 13.21 10.21
N ILE A 46 2.51 13.38 8.94
CA ILE A 46 3.19 12.81 7.78
C ILE A 46 3.51 13.97 6.85
N THR A 47 4.78 14.07 6.48
CA THR A 47 5.25 15.03 5.50
C THR A 47 6.11 14.32 4.47
N THR A 48 6.19 14.88 3.26
CA THR A 48 7.19 14.44 2.28
C THR A 48 8.61 14.58 2.83
N PRO A 49 9.58 13.80 2.32
CA PRO A 49 10.99 14.06 2.60
C PRO A 49 11.35 15.51 2.34
N ASN A 50 12.19 16.08 3.21
CA ASN A 50 12.67 17.48 3.19
C ASN A 50 11.63 18.57 3.47
N PHE A 51 10.35 18.24 3.73
CA PHE A 51 9.34 19.26 4.02
C PHE A 51 9.79 20.23 5.14
N PRO A 52 9.61 21.56 5.00
CA PRO A 52 8.81 22.27 3.99
C PRO A 52 9.55 22.62 2.68
N GLU A 53 10.80 22.18 2.52
CA GLU A 53 11.54 22.31 1.26
C GLU A 53 11.01 21.33 0.22
N LYS A 54 11.48 21.49 -1.02
CA LYS A 54 11.08 20.60 -2.11
C LYS A 54 11.48 19.16 -1.83
N TYR A 55 10.59 18.22 -2.14
CA TYR A 55 10.93 16.79 -2.08
C TYR A 55 12.01 16.46 -3.11
N SER A 56 12.71 15.35 -2.91
CA SER A 56 13.76 14.90 -3.84
C SER A 56 13.17 14.13 -5.03
N PRO A 57 13.86 14.11 -6.19
CA PRO A 57 13.50 13.22 -7.29
C PRO A 57 13.70 11.75 -6.92
N LYS A 58 13.01 10.84 -7.61
CA LYS A 58 13.17 9.37 -7.50
C LYS A 58 12.97 8.83 -6.08
N VAL A 59 12.02 9.39 -5.35
CA VAL A 59 11.71 8.97 -4.00
C VAL A 59 10.59 7.95 -4.05
N ASP A 60 10.70 6.87 -3.27
CA ASP A 60 9.64 5.90 -3.05
C ASP A 60 9.57 5.55 -1.56
N CYS A 61 8.77 6.31 -0.81
CA CYS A 61 8.64 6.16 0.63
C CYS A 61 7.31 5.56 1.00
N VAL A 62 7.33 4.62 1.93
CA VAL A 62 6.14 3.98 2.49
C VAL A 62 6.11 4.15 4.01
N ARG A 63 4.92 4.46 4.53
CA ARG A 63 4.62 4.46 5.96
C ARG A 63 3.39 3.59 6.21
N VAL A 64 3.48 2.71 7.20
CA VAL A 64 2.34 1.93 7.69
C VAL A 64 1.97 2.42 9.08
N ILE A 65 0.74 2.87 9.23
CA ILE A 65 0.17 3.34 10.49
C ILE A 65 -0.70 2.21 11.03
N ARG A 66 -0.38 1.74 12.23
CA ARG A 66 -1.18 0.73 12.93
C ARG A 66 -2.16 1.43 13.86
N ALA A 67 -3.44 1.10 13.76
CA ALA A 67 -4.45 1.56 14.69
C ALA A 67 -4.23 0.96 16.09
N ILE A 68 -4.61 1.72 17.11
CA ILE A 68 -4.78 1.16 18.45
C ILE A 68 -6.01 0.25 18.44
N GLU A 69 -6.03 -0.78 19.28
CA GLU A 69 -7.18 -1.69 19.39
C GLU A 69 -8.49 -0.91 19.62
N GLY A 70 -9.54 -1.30 18.90
CA GLY A 70 -10.84 -0.62 18.94
C GLY A 70 -10.89 0.74 18.22
N HIS A 71 -9.89 1.07 17.38
CA HIS A 71 -9.86 2.31 16.62
C HIS A 71 -9.62 2.10 15.11
N ASP A 72 -10.05 3.09 14.33
CA ASP A 72 -9.73 3.28 12.92
C ASP A 72 -8.67 4.38 12.77
N VAL A 73 -7.91 4.34 11.69
CA VAL A 73 -6.99 5.43 11.34
C VAL A 73 -7.74 6.39 10.42
N THR A 74 -7.84 7.67 10.79
CA THR A 74 -8.27 8.72 9.87
C THR A 74 -7.09 9.59 9.46
N LEU A 75 -7.08 10.10 8.23
CA LEU A 75 -6.03 10.97 7.69
C LEU A 75 -6.64 12.15 6.94
N LYS A 76 -6.06 13.34 7.12
CA LYS A 76 -6.39 14.53 6.32
C LYS A 76 -5.16 15.35 5.99
N PHE A 77 -5.16 15.93 4.81
CA PHE A 77 -4.16 16.90 4.37
C PHE A 77 -4.45 18.28 4.98
N LYS A 78 -3.41 19.01 5.38
CA LYS A 78 -3.51 20.33 6.01
C LYS A 78 -2.33 21.21 5.60
N ASP A 79 -2.52 22.52 5.76
CA ASP A 79 -1.52 23.58 5.61
C ASP A 79 -0.92 23.77 4.20
N LEU A 80 -0.40 22.71 3.58
CA LEU A 80 0.22 22.73 2.27
C LEU A 80 0.01 21.41 1.52
N PHE A 81 -0.26 21.52 0.21
CA PHE A 81 -0.28 20.38 -0.70
C PHE A 81 0.17 20.87 -2.09
N GLU A 82 1.38 20.50 -2.48
CA GLU A 82 1.98 20.80 -3.79
C GLU A 82 2.75 19.57 -4.26
N ILE A 83 2.13 18.79 -5.14
CA ILE A 83 2.68 17.58 -5.73
C ILE A 83 2.54 17.70 -7.25
N GLU A 84 3.54 17.27 -8.01
CA GLU A 84 3.46 17.34 -9.46
C GLU A 84 2.30 16.49 -9.99
N THR A 85 1.52 17.05 -10.92
CA THR A 85 0.48 16.29 -11.63
C THR A 85 0.87 15.89 -13.05
N SER A 86 1.64 16.73 -13.76
CA SER A 86 2.03 16.50 -15.15
C SER A 86 3.11 17.49 -15.60
N TYR A 87 3.82 17.15 -16.67
CA TYR A 87 4.74 18.05 -17.38
C TYR A 87 4.09 19.02 -18.36
N ASP A 88 2.76 19.06 -18.48
CA ASP A 88 2.10 19.96 -19.43
C ASP A 88 2.25 21.42 -18.96
N PRO A 89 3.01 22.27 -19.69
CA PRO A 89 3.25 23.65 -19.29
C PRO A 89 1.98 24.52 -19.36
N ASN A 90 0.90 24.03 -19.99
CA ASN A 90 -0.36 24.73 -20.09
C ASN A 90 -1.28 24.48 -18.89
N LEU A 91 -0.95 23.52 -18.02
CA LEU A 91 -1.70 23.25 -16.81
C LEU A 91 -1.19 24.11 -15.65
N ASP A 92 -2.12 24.74 -14.93
CA ASP A 92 -1.82 25.64 -13.81
C ASP A 92 -1.34 24.90 -12.53
N GLY A 93 -1.21 23.57 -12.59
CA GLY A 93 -0.91 22.69 -11.47
C GLY A 93 -2.07 22.53 -10.48
N ARG A 94 -3.22 23.17 -10.71
CA ARG A 94 -4.48 22.90 -9.99
C ARG A 94 -5.34 21.90 -10.75
N THR A 95 -5.24 21.91 -12.08
CA THR A 95 -5.85 20.90 -12.94
C THR A 95 -5.13 19.58 -12.72
N VAL A 96 -5.81 18.62 -12.09
CA VAL A 96 -5.29 17.28 -11.83
C VAL A 96 -5.49 16.43 -13.08
N VAL A 97 -4.39 15.93 -13.66
CA VAL A 97 -4.41 14.90 -14.70
C VAL A 97 -4.83 13.56 -14.08
N SER A 98 -5.61 12.77 -14.82
CA SER A 98 -6.19 11.53 -14.31
C SER A 98 -5.14 10.60 -13.69
N ASP A 99 -5.41 10.17 -12.45
CA ASP A 99 -4.63 9.19 -11.69
C ASP A 99 -3.16 9.57 -11.37
N CYS A 100 -2.81 10.86 -11.40
CA CYS A 100 -1.50 11.35 -10.93
C CYS A 100 -0.30 10.57 -11.49
N PRO A 101 -0.06 10.67 -12.81
CA PRO A 101 0.88 9.81 -13.53
C PRO A 101 2.35 10.06 -13.17
N ASN A 102 2.70 11.26 -12.72
CA ASN A 102 4.06 11.67 -12.38
C ASN A 102 4.33 11.41 -10.89
N ASP A 103 4.09 12.41 -10.06
CA ASP A 103 4.25 12.31 -8.60
C ASP A 103 2.90 12.10 -7.91
N PHE A 104 2.90 11.41 -6.77
CA PHE A 104 1.66 11.18 -6.03
C PHE A 104 1.88 10.82 -4.56
N VAL A 105 0.85 11.09 -3.78
CA VAL A 105 0.61 10.39 -2.51
C VAL A 105 -0.57 9.45 -2.65
N GLU A 106 -0.36 8.19 -2.31
CA GLU A 106 -1.34 7.12 -2.35
C GLU A 106 -1.65 6.65 -0.92
N VAL A 107 -2.93 6.48 -0.60
CA VAL A 107 -3.41 6.04 0.71
C VAL A 107 -4.31 4.82 0.54
N ARG A 108 -4.06 3.77 1.31
CA ARG A 108 -4.76 2.48 1.23
C ARG A 108 -5.27 2.01 2.59
N ASP A 109 -6.43 1.36 2.58
CA ASP A 109 -7.06 0.75 3.75
C ASP A 109 -6.51 -0.66 3.98
N GLY A 110 -5.35 -0.73 4.62
CA GLY A 110 -4.69 -1.99 4.93
C GLY A 110 -3.21 -1.81 5.21
N ARG A 111 -2.52 -2.94 5.28
CA ARG A 111 -1.10 -2.98 5.65
C ARG A 111 -0.17 -2.91 4.44
N TYR A 112 -0.68 -3.10 3.23
CA TYR A 112 0.12 -3.36 2.06
C TYR A 112 -0.25 -2.47 0.86
N GLY A 113 0.64 -2.37 -0.12
CA GLY A 113 0.40 -1.58 -1.34
C GLY A 113 -0.66 -2.15 -2.28
N PHE A 114 -1.17 -3.35 -2.02
CA PHE A 114 -2.33 -3.92 -2.72
C PHE A 114 -3.64 -3.75 -1.94
N SER A 115 -3.59 -3.25 -0.71
CA SER A 115 -4.81 -3.04 0.06
C SER A 115 -5.74 -2.02 -0.63
N PRO A 116 -7.06 -2.05 -0.37
CA PRO A 116 -8.03 -1.19 -1.06
C PRO A 116 -7.62 0.29 -1.11
N LEU A 117 -7.70 0.89 -2.30
CA LEU A 117 -7.33 2.30 -2.51
C LEU A 117 -8.34 3.23 -1.84
N LEU A 118 -7.87 4.05 -0.90
CA LEU A 118 -8.66 5.14 -0.33
C LEU A 118 -8.56 6.40 -1.18
N GLY A 119 -7.39 6.63 -1.81
CA GLY A 119 -7.22 7.66 -2.81
C GLY A 119 -5.77 7.87 -3.22
N ARG A 120 -5.59 8.48 -4.38
CA ARG A 120 -4.31 8.90 -4.94
C ARG A 120 -4.40 10.37 -5.32
N PHE A 121 -3.44 11.17 -4.86
CA PHE A 121 -3.53 12.63 -4.89
C PHE A 121 -2.26 13.27 -5.42
N CYS A 122 -2.45 14.33 -6.20
CA CYS A 122 -1.42 15.20 -6.74
C CYS A 122 -2.02 16.59 -7.08
N GLY A 123 -1.19 17.53 -7.51
CA GLY A 123 -1.57 18.91 -7.78
C GLY A 123 -1.35 19.85 -6.59
N LYS A 124 -1.92 21.05 -6.68
CA LYS A 124 -1.73 22.14 -5.70
C LYS A 124 -2.95 22.44 -4.82
N ALA A 125 -4.07 21.74 -5.06
CA ALA A 125 -5.27 21.88 -4.24
C ALA A 125 -5.19 20.90 -3.08
N ILE A 126 -5.35 21.39 -1.84
CA ILE A 126 -5.39 20.53 -0.65
C ILE A 126 -6.64 19.63 -0.75
N PRO A 127 -6.51 18.29 -0.73
CA PRO A 127 -7.66 17.40 -0.70
C PRO A 127 -8.51 17.65 0.55
N THR A 128 -9.81 17.89 0.35
CA THR A 128 -10.75 18.23 1.44
C THR A 128 -11.35 17.01 2.14
N GLN A 129 -11.26 15.84 1.50
CA GLN A 129 -11.78 14.59 2.03
C GLN A 129 -10.90 14.08 3.18
N GLU A 130 -11.53 13.73 4.31
CA GLU A 130 -10.88 12.92 5.33
C GLU A 130 -10.97 11.44 4.92
N LEU A 131 -9.83 10.77 4.90
CA LEU A 131 -9.70 9.36 4.56
C LEU A 131 -9.81 8.52 5.83
N ARG A 132 -10.47 7.37 5.76
CA ARG A 132 -10.68 6.48 6.91
C ARG A 132 -10.32 5.06 6.54
N ALA A 133 -9.33 4.50 7.23
CA ALA A 133 -8.92 3.11 7.10
C ALA A 133 -9.60 2.23 8.17
N THR A 134 -10.36 1.26 7.71
CA THR A 134 -11.22 0.34 8.45
C THR A 134 -10.65 -1.08 8.54
N SER A 135 -9.40 -1.30 8.18
CA SER A 135 -8.68 -2.58 8.36
C SER A 135 -7.90 -2.65 9.67
N GLY A 136 -7.75 -1.52 10.39
CA GLY A 136 -6.83 -1.37 11.51
C GLY A 136 -5.39 -1.00 11.08
N PHE A 137 -5.13 -0.86 9.78
CA PHE A 137 -3.89 -0.36 9.24
C PHE A 137 -4.18 0.71 8.17
N MET A 138 -3.33 1.71 8.08
CA MET A 138 -3.32 2.62 6.94
C MET A 138 -1.94 2.58 6.31
N TRP A 139 -1.90 2.26 5.04
CA TRP A 139 -0.68 2.25 4.25
C TRP A 139 -0.65 3.53 3.41
N VAL A 140 0.46 4.27 3.49
CA VAL A 140 0.65 5.55 2.80
C VAL A 140 1.96 5.48 2.02
N ARG A 141 1.92 5.82 0.73
CA ARG A 141 3.10 5.92 -0.12
C ARG A 141 3.23 7.30 -0.73
N PHE A 142 4.44 7.81 -0.75
CA PHE A 142 4.82 8.95 -1.56
C PHE A 142 5.82 8.50 -2.61
N TYR A 143 5.52 8.80 -3.87
CA TYR A 143 6.36 8.50 -5.01
C TYR A 143 6.67 9.80 -5.77
N SER A 144 7.92 9.97 -6.20
CA SER A 144 8.32 11.00 -7.14
C SER A 144 9.18 10.45 -8.28
N ASP A 145 9.00 11.02 -9.47
CA ASP A 145 9.82 10.74 -10.64
C ASP A 145 11.09 11.62 -10.68
N GLU A 146 11.76 11.69 -11.84
CA GLU A 146 13.05 12.39 -11.97
C GLU A 146 12.92 13.92 -12.09
N ILE A 147 11.76 14.44 -12.46
CA ILE A 147 11.60 15.80 -12.99
C ILE A 147 10.58 16.57 -12.12
N LEU A 148 10.73 17.89 -12.01
CA LEU A 148 9.79 18.82 -11.36
C LEU A 148 9.33 18.48 -9.93
N GLN A 149 10.14 18.88 -8.94
CA GLN A 149 9.75 18.76 -7.53
C GLN A 149 9.13 20.05 -6.95
N TYR A 150 8.19 19.85 -6.03
CA TYR A 150 7.47 20.88 -5.27
C TYR A 150 7.65 20.68 -3.76
N LYS A 151 7.06 21.55 -2.93
CA LYS A 151 7.19 21.51 -1.47
C LYS A 151 6.57 20.27 -0.82
N GLY A 152 5.75 19.53 -1.55
CA GLY A 152 5.13 18.29 -1.07
C GLY A 152 3.87 18.54 -0.26
N PHE A 153 3.63 17.71 0.75
CA PHE A 153 2.41 17.77 1.54
C PHE A 153 2.67 17.69 3.04
N HIS A 154 1.71 18.21 3.81
CA HIS A 154 1.54 17.91 5.22
C HIS A 154 0.18 17.25 5.45
N ALA A 155 0.19 16.11 6.13
CA ALA A 155 -1.01 15.39 6.54
C ALA A 155 -0.94 15.04 8.02
N VAL A 156 -2.10 14.95 8.65
CA VAL A 156 -2.25 14.50 10.03
C VAL A 156 -3.18 13.31 10.08
N TYR A 157 -2.84 12.34 10.94
CA TYR A 157 -3.68 11.18 11.18
C TYR A 157 -4.10 11.08 12.64
N ASN A 158 -5.25 10.46 12.90
CA ASN A 158 -5.80 10.25 14.23
C ASN A 158 -6.33 8.82 14.40
N MET A 159 -6.45 8.40 15.65
CA MET A 159 -7.13 7.16 16.03
C MET A 159 -8.56 7.51 16.42
N THR A 160 -9.55 7.04 15.65
CA THR A 160 -10.97 7.27 15.94
C THR A 160 -11.62 6.00 16.46
N PRO A 161 -12.30 6.01 17.62
CA PRO A 161 -12.97 4.83 18.16
C PRO A 161 -13.90 4.17 17.13
N THR A 162 -13.97 2.84 17.15
CA THR A 162 -14.91 2.06 16.35
C THR A 162 -15.57 0.99 17.20
N ASP A 163 -16.88 0.77 16.99
CA ASP A 163 -17.63 -0.30 17.64
C ASP A 163 -17.36 -1.68 17.00
N VAL A 164 -16.61 -1.70 15.88
CA VAL A 164 -16.19 -2.93 15.24
C VAL A 164 -15.06 -3.54 16.06
N LYS A 165 -15.35 -4.62 16.81
CA LYS A 165 -14.33 -5.44 17.46
C LYS A 165 -13.48 -6.12 16.39
N ARG A 166 -12.38 -5.49 16.01
CA ARG A 166 -11.44 -6.06 15.05
C ARG A 166 -10.44 -6.92 15.78
N VAL A 167 -10.46 -8.21 15.49
CA VAL A 167 -9.24 -9.02 15.64
C VAL A 167 -8.20 -8.37 14.72
N ASN A 168 -6.97 -8.20 15.20
CA ASN A 168 -5.86 -7.65 14.42
C ASN A 168 -5.50 -8.62 13.26
N MET A 169 -6.34 -8.69 12.23
CA MET A 169 -6.38 -9.78 11.25
C MET A 169 -5.17 -9.81 10.31
N ALA A 170 -4.54 -8.66 10.06
CA ALA A 170 -3.38 -8.55 9.17
C ALA A 170 -2.12 -9.25 9.72
N GLU A 171 -2.13 -9.69 10.99
CA GLU A 171 -1.06 -10.50 11.54
C GLU A 171 -1.23 -12.00 11.23
N TYR A 172 -2.46 -12.45 10.94
CA TYR A 172 -2.80 -13.88 10.85
C TYR A 172 -2.88 -14.43 9.43
N LEU A 173 -3.16 -13.61 8.41
CA LEU A 173 -3.36 -14.10 7.04
C LEU A 173 -2.05 -14.18 6.26
N ARG A 174 -1.11 -14.95 6.80
CA ARG A 174 0.18 -15.17 6.15
C ARG A 174 0.71 -16.57 6.39
N LYS A 175 1.38 -17.12 5.38
CA LYS A 175 2.11 -18.38 5.48
C LYS A 175 3.56 -18.19 5.06
N GLU A 176 4.48 -18.49 5.96
CA GLU A 176 5.92 -18.49 5.68
C GLU A 176 6.32 -19.82 5.05
N LEU A 177 7.07 -19.78 3.96
CA LEU A 177 7.57 -20.94 3.24
C LEU A 177 9.07 -20.77 3.00
N THR A 178 9.87 -21.58 3.68
CA THR A 178 11.34 -21.49 3.68
C THR A 178 12.04 -22.66 2.97
N SER A 179 11.27 -23.57 2.39
CA SER A 179 11.79 -24.75 1.70
C SER A 179 12.39 -24.39 0.33
N LEU A 180 13.32 -25.22 -0.15
CA LEU A 180 13.90 -25.11 -1.50
C LEU A 180 12.92 -25.50 -2.60
N ASP A 181 11.86 -26.21 -2.24
CA ASP A 181 10.74 -26.61 -3.09
C ASP A 181 9.41 -26.62 -2.32
N GLY A 182 8.29 -26.58 -3.03
CA GLY A 182 6.97 -26.62 -2.42
C GLY A 182 5.87 -26.17 -3.36
N TYR A 183 4.63 -26.20 -2.86
CA TYR A 183 3.46 -25.71 -3.56
C TYR A 183 2.67 -24.75 -2.66
N ILE A 184 2.03 -23.77 -3.29
CA ILE A 184 1.04 -22.89 -2.68
C ILE A 184 -0.32 -23.23 -3.29
N ASN A 185 -1.36 -23.27 -2.48
CA ASN A 185 -2.71 -23.54 -2.96
C ASN A 185 -3.75 -22.87 -2.07
N SER A 186 -5.00 -22.82 -2.54
CA SER A 186 -6.11 -22.20 -1.80
C SER A 186 -6.46 -22.89 -0.48
N GLU A 187 -6.00 -24.13 -0.24
CA GLU A 187 -6.25 -24.83 1.02
C GLU A 187 -5.55 -24.15 2.20
N ASP A 188 -4.45 -23.44 1.94
CA ASP A 188 -3.76 -22.61 2.94
C ASP A 188 -4.64 -21.49 3.50
N ILE A 189 -5.72 -21.14 2.79
CA ILE A 189 -6.60 -20.01 3.09
C ILE A 189 -7.84 -20.48 3.88
N LEU A 190 -8.33 -21.69 3.59
CA LEU A 190 -9.59 -22.23 4.12
C LEU A 190 -9.68 -22.24 5.66
N PRO A 191 -8.64 -22.64 6.42
CA PRO A 191 -8.68 -22.61 7.88
C PRO A 191 -8.97 -21.21 8.43
N PHE A 192 -8.46 -20.17 7.77
CA PHE A 192 -8.63 -18.79 8.22
C PHE A 192 -10.03 -18.27 7.95
N ILE A 193 -10.60 -18.57 6.78
CA ILE A 193 -11.98 -18.17 6.43
C ILE A 193 -12.97 -18.78 7.44
N LEU A 194 -12.82 -20.08 7.73
CA LEU A 194 -13.71 -20.82 8.63
C LEU A 194 -13.56 -20.41 10.09
N PHE A 195 -12.33 -20.20 10.57
CA PHE A 195 -12.07 -19.84 11.97
C PHE A 195 -12.52 -18.42 12.31
N LEU A 196 -12.40 -17.48 11.36
CA LEU A 196 -12.63 -16.06 11.61
C LEU A 196 -14.07 -15.63 11.37
N ASN A 197 -14.95 -16.54 10.90
CA ASN A 197 -16.32 -16.24 10.45
C ASN A 197 -16.35 -14.97 9.56
N PHE A 198 -15.35 -14.87 8.69
CA PHE A 198 -15.03 -13.63 7.99
C PHE A 198 -15.88 -13.47 6.74
N SER A 199 -16.55 -12.33 6.62
CA SER A 199 -17.42 -11.99 5.48
C SER A 199 -16.89 -10.84 4.61
N GLY A 200 -15.65 -10.38 4.85
CA GLY A 200 -15.04 -9.23 4.17
C GLY A 200 -13.98 -9.59 3.10
N PRO A 201 -13.24 -8.58 2.58
CA PRO A 201 -12.10 -8.80 1.69
C PRO A 201 -10.91 -9.41 2.45
N LEU A 202 -10.37 -10.52 1.94
CA LEU A 202 -9.29 -11.26 2.61
C LEU A 202 -7.97 -10.96 1.92
N ASP A 203 -6.96 -10.45 2.63
CA ASP A 203 -5.60 -10.31 2.08
C ASP A 203 -4.74 -11.48 2.60
N PHE A 204 -4.58 -12.55 1.82
CA PHE A 204 -3.71 -13.67 2.21
C PHE A 204 -2.31 -13.55 1.57
N VAL A 205 -1.26 -13.61 2.40
CA VAL A 205 0.13 -13.46 1.93
C VAL A 205 0.93 -14.74 2.16
N TRP A 206 1.28 -15.46 1.09
CA TRP A 206 2.42 -16.40 1.18
C TRP A 206 3.71 -15.60 1.15
N ARG A 207 4.59 -15.85 2.11
CA ARG A 207 5.94 -15.31 2.11
C ARG A 207 6.93 -16.42 1.82
N LEU A 208 7.51 -16.39 0.63
CA LEU A 208 8.55 -17.34 0.24
C LEU A 208 9.92 -16.78 0.63
N SER A 209 10.76 -17.56 1.29
CA SER A 209 12.15 -17.18 1.59
C SER A 209 13.09 -18.31 1.22
N VAL A 210 14.12 -18.02 0.43
CA VAL A 210 15.18 -18.99 0.08
C VAL A 210 16.54 -18.50 0.57
N PRO A 211 17.53 -19.38 0.76
CA PRO A 211 18.89 -18.97 1.08
C PRO A 211 19.47 -18.05 -0.01
N GLN A 212 20.49 -17.27 0.35
CA GLN A 212 21.01 -16.17 -0.47
C GLN A 212 21.42 -16.56 -1.91
N ASP A 213 21.93 -17.77 -2.10
CA ASP A 213 22.42 -18.23 -3.42
C ASP A 213 21.32 -18.84 -4.29
N PHE A 214 20.07 -18.87 -3.80
CA PHE A 214 18.95 -19.45 -4.49
C PHE A 214 18.03 -18.36 -5.04
N ARG A 215 17.37 -18.67 -6.16
CA ARG A 215 16.33 -17.85 -6.75
C ARG A 215 15.03 -18.62 -6.73
N ILE A 216 13.94 -17.91 -6.47
CA ILE A 216 12.61 -18.50 -6.54
C ILE A 216 12.16 -18.51 -7.99
N ALA A 217 11.88 -19.71 -8.49
CA ALA A 217 11.15 -19.91 -9.73
C ALA A 217 9.83 -20.62 -9.38
N PHE A 218 8.73 -20.15 -9.94
CA PHE A 218 7.43 -20.80 -9.78
C PHE A 218 6.66 -20.73 -11.10
N TYR A 219 5.76 -21.70 -11.28
CA TYR A 219 4.82 -21.79 -12.38
C TYR A 219 3.46 -22.16 -11.83
N PHE A 220 2.40 -21.77 -12.53
CA PHE A 220 1.06 -22.21 -12.20
C PHE A 220 0.84 -23.57 -12.87
N GLN A 221 0.50 -24.57 -12.07
CA GLN A 221 -0.03 -25.82 -12.60
C GLN A 221 -1.49 -25.63 -13.02
N GLU A 222 -2.28 -25.01 -12.14
CA GLU A 222 -3.66 -24.61 -12.38
C GLU A 222 -3.87 -23.22 -11.76
N PHE A 223 -4.68 -22.37 -12.39
CA PHE A 223 -5.00 -21.04 -11.89
C PHE A 223 -6.45 -20.69 -12.21
N ALA A 224 -7.23 -20.42 -11.17
CA ALA A 224 -8.60 -19.94 -11.27
C ALA A 224 -8.91 -19.05 -10.07
N LEU A 225 -9.54 -17.91 -10.33
CA LEU A 225 -10.07 -17.00 -9.31
C LEU A 225 -11.60 -16.91 -9.47
N TYR A 226 -12.30 -16.65 -8.35
CA TYR A 226 -13.76 -16.58 -8.32
C TYR A 226 -14.24 -15.27 -8.96
N LYS A 227 -15.11 -15.35 -9.98
CA LYS A 227 -15.58 -14.15 -10.69
C LYS A 227 -16.40 -13.23 -9.78
N PRO A 228 -16.23 -11.89 -9.88
CA PRO A 228 -15.44 -11.17 -10.89
C PRO A 228 -13.93 -11.15 -10.58
N ASN A 229 -13.10 -11.31 -11.62
CA ASN A 229 -11.64 -11.13 -11.55
C ASN A 229 -11.26 -9.90 -12.39
N ASP A 230 -11.89 -8.76 -12.13
CA ASP A 230 -11.52 -7.52 -12.79
C ASP A 230 -10.33 -6.86 -12.08
N CYS A 231 -9.88 -5.70 -12.59
CA CYS A 231 -8.67 -4.99 -12.14
C CYS A 231 -8.61 -4.67 -10.64
N GLU A 232 -9.68 -4.92 -9.89
CA GLU A 232 -9.67 -4.66 -8.46
C GLU A 232 -10.23 -5.84 -7.62
N GLU A 233 -11.10 -6.76 -8.08
CA GLU A 233 -11.87 -7.69 -7.18
C GLU A 233 -11.00 -8.84 -6.66
N ASN A 234 -10.87 -9.92 -7.45
CA ASN A 234 -10.02 -11.05 -7.13
C ASN A 234 -8.79 -11.00 -8.05
N PHE A 235 -7.59 -10.96 -7.47
CA PHE A 235 -6.35 -10.98 -8.23
C PHE A 235 -5.25 -11.75 -7.51
N PHE A 236 -4.24 -12.16 -8.28
CA PHE A 236 -2.98 -12.71 -7.75
C PHE A 236 -1.82 -11.82 -8.17
N GLU A 237 -1.07 -11.33 -7.19
CA GLU A 237 0.11 -10.50 -7.41
C GLU A 237 1.37 -11.10 -6.79
N VAL A 238 2.48 -10.85 -7.46
CA VAL A 238 3.81 -11.33 -7.12
C VAL A 238 4.71 -10.14 -6.88
N TYR A 239 5.32 -10.09 -5.71
CA TYR A 239 6.22 -9.02 -5.31
C TYR A 239 7.65 -9.53 -5.13
N SER A 240 8.64 -8.74 -5.55
CA SER A 240 10.06 -8.98 -5.24
C SER A 240 10.44 -8.29 -3.96
N GLY A 241 11.15 -9.00 -3.08
CA GLY A 241 11.76 -8.43 -1.89
C GLY A 241 10.75 -8.14 -0.78
N SER A 242 11.12 -7.21 0.11
CA SER A 242 10.38 -6.88 1.33
C SER A 242 9.20 -5.91 1.12
N THR A 243 8.98 -5.45 -0.09
CA THR A 243 8.06 -4.37 -0.41
C THR A 243 6.82 -4.86 -1.14
N SER A 244 5.64 -4.40 -0.72
CA SER A 244 4.34 -4.76 -1.33
C SER A 244 3.75 -3.64 -2.20
N HIS A 245 4.58 -2.70 -2.65
CA HIS A 245 4.11 -1.47 -3.31
C HIS A 245 4.30 -1.43 -4.83
N THR A 246 5.14 -2.32 -5.37
CA THR A 246 5.31 -2.50 -6.81
C THR A 246 5.32 -4.00 -7.11
N PRO A 247 4.26 -4.59 -7.68
CA PRO A 247 4.28 -6.00 -8.08
C PRO A 247 5.17 -6.20 -9.32
N ILE A 248 5.90 -7.32 -9.36
CA ILE A 248 6.62 -7.76 -10.57
C ILE A 248 5.63 -8.32 -11.60
N LYS A 249 4.53 -8.93 -11.13
CA LYS A 249 3.54 -9.58 -11.98
C LYS A 249 2.17 -9.56 -11.32
N ARG A 250 1.13 -9.31 -12.12
CA ARG A 250 -0.28 -9.42 -11.77
C ARG A 250 -0.98 -10.42 -12.71
N GLN A 251 -1.83 -11.25 -12.15
CA GLN A 251 -2.73 -12.18 -12.85
C GLN A 251 -4.17 -11.89 -12.41
N VAL A 252 -5.09 -11.85 -13.37
CA VAL A 252 -6.54 -11.63 -13.19
C VAL A 252 -7.32 -12.73 -13.91
#